data_AF-A0A8T5SZG5-F1
#
_entry.id   AF-A0A8T5SZG5-F1
#
_cell.length_a   1.000
_cell.length_b   1.000
_cell.length_c   1.000
_cell.angle_alpha   90.00
_cell.angle_beta   90.00
_cell.angle_gamma   90.00
#
_symmetry.space_group_name_H-M   'P 1'
#
loop_
_entity.id
_entity.type
_entity.pdbx_description
1 polymer ?
#
loop_
_entity_poly.entity_id
_entity_poly.type
_entity_poly.pdbx_seq_one_letter_code
_entity_poly.pdbx_strand_id
1 'polypeptide(L)'
;MGTARSIAAITGASIGGGSKLLFKVWWSLRKGRAEVKKGAKAFYKTLRANGIPQEDARQIAIAFAKPAWEVLSIRGIMRMVRNLDEDSNIPMMPFGL
;
A
#
# COMPACT_ATOMS: atom_id res chain seq x y z
N MET A 1 -20.37 39.01 -7.13
CA MET A 1 -19.36 38.50 -6.18
C MET A 1 -19.74 37.09 -5.67
N GLY A 2 -19.68 36.04 -6.50
CA GLY A 2 -20.22 34.71 -6.08
C GLY A 2 -19.52 33.45 -6.63
N THR A 3 -18.59 33.57 -7.57
CA THR A 3 -17.98 32.41 -8.26
C THR A 3 -16.60 32.03 -7.71
N ALA A 4 -15.75 32.99 -7.36
CA ALA A 4 -14.40 32.71 -6.85
C ALA A 4 -14.38 32.08 -5.45
N ARG A 5 -15.31 32.48 -4.55
CA ARG A 5 -15.43 31.91 -3.21
C ARG A 5 -15.98 30.48 -3.21
N SER A 6 -16.91 30.14 -4.12
CA SER A 6 -17.45 28.78 -4.20
C SER A 6 -16.44 27.81 -4.81
N ILE A 7 -15.69 28.24 -5.84
CA ILE A 7 -14.60 27.45 -6.41
C ILE A 7 -13.50 27.23 -5.36
N ALA A 8 -13.07 28.27 -4.65
CA ALA A 8 -12.08 28.13 -3.57
C ALA A 8 -12.57 27.25 -2.40
N ALA A 9 -13.87 27.29 -2.06
CA ALA A 9 -14.45 26.43 -1.02
C ALA A 9 -14.56 24.97 -1.48
N ILE A 10 -14.91 24.71 -2.74
CA ILE A 10 -14.94 23.36 -3.31
C ILE A 10 -13.52 22.81 -3.43
N THR A 11 -12.58 23.57 -3.98
CA THR A 11 -11.17 23.17 -4.07
C THR A 11 -10.57 22.99 -2.67
N GLY A 12 -10.87 23.87 -1.72
CA GLY A 12 -10.42 23.77 -0.32
C GLY A 12 -11.02 22.57 0.43
N ALA A 13 -12.31 22.28 0.26
CA ALA A 13 -12.96 21.10 0.80
C ALA A 13 -12.46 19.80 0.15
N SER A 14 -12.18 19.83 -1.16
CA SER A 14 -11.58 18.72 -1.90
C SER A 14 -10.15 18.44 -1.46
N ILE A 15 -9.36 19.49 -1.18
CA ILE A 15 -8.02 19.40 -0.62
C ILE A 15 -8.08 18.89 0.83
N GLY A 16 -8.99 19.38 1.67
CA GLY A 16 -9.13 18.95 3.07
C GLY A 16 -9.61 17.50 3.23
N GLY A 17 -10.65 17.11 2.47
CA GLY A 17 -11.18 15.74 2.47
C GLY A 17 -10.26 14.74 1.76
N GLY A 18 -9.73 15.13 0.59
CA GLY A 18 -8.83 14.30 -0.21
C GLY A 18 -7.46 14.11 0.44
N SER A 19 -6.89 15.14 1.06
CA SER A 19 -5.59 15.02 1.76
C SER A 19 -5.66 14.09 2.97
N LYS A 20 -6.76 14.09 3.72
CA LYS A 20 -6.98 13.14 4.84
C LYS A 20 -7.02 11.70 4.35
N LEU A 21 -7.63 11.46 3.19
CA LEU A 21 -7.72 10.14 2.58
C LEU A 21 -6.35 9.68 2.05
N LEU A 22 -5.63 10.56 1.34
CA LEU A 22 -4.25 10.32 0.90
C LEU A 22 -3.31 10.04 2.09
N PHE A 23 -3.45 10.80 3.18
CA PHE A 23 -2.68 10.57 4.41
C PHE A 23 -2.98 9.21 5.02
N LYS A 24 -4.25 8.81 5.11
CA LYS A 24 -4.64 7.47 5.59
C LYS A 24 -4.07 6.36 4.70
N VAL A 25 -4.15 6.51 3.38
CA VAL A 25 -3.58 5.54 2.43
C VAL A 25 -2.06 5.44 2.61
N TRP A 26 -1.37 6.58 2.65
CA TRP A 26 0.07 6.63 2.91
C TRP A 26 0.45 5.99 4.24
N TRP A 27 -0.30 6.26 5.30
CA TRP A 27 -0.08 5.68 6.63
C TRP A 27 -0.30 4.17 6.65
N SER A 28 -1.37 3.69 6.00
CA SER A 28 -1.64 2.26 5.83
C SER A 28 -0.52 1.57 5.06
N LEU A 29 0.00 2.19 4.00
CA LEU A 29 1.14 1.67 3.25
C LEU A 29 2.41 1.60 4.09
N ARG A 30 2.67 2.66 4.86
CA ARG A 30 3.80 2.69 5.79
C ARG A 30 3.72 1.55 6.81
N LYS A 31 2.53 1.31 7.38
CA LYS A 31 2.28 0.18 8.28
C LYS A 31 2.47 -1.17 7.58
N GLY A 32 1.89 -1.36 6.40
CA GLY A 32 2.04 -2.59 5.62
C GLY A 32 3.51 -2.91 5.31
N ARG A 33 4.30 -1.91 4.89
CA ARG A 33 5.75 -2.08 4.67
C ARG A 33 6.50 -2.47 5.95
N ALA A 34 6.10 -1.93 7.10
CA ALA A 34 6.68 -2.28 8.38
C ALA A 34 6.39 -3.75 8.75
N GLU A 35 5.18 -4.24 8.48
CA GLU A 35 4.83 -5.65 8.70
C GLU A 35 5.60 -6.59 7.77
N VAL A 36 5.74 -6.25 6.47
CA VAL A 36 6.60 -7.03 5.55
C VAL A 36 8.04 -7.10 6.06
N LYS A 37 8.58 -5.98 6.58
CA LYS A 37 9.92 -5.96 7.17
C LYS A 37 10.03 -6.88 8.40
N LYS A 38 9.02 -6.90 9.27
CA LYS A 38 8.97 -7.82 10.43
C LYS A 38 8.91 -9.27 9.97
N GLY A 39 8.05 -9.59 9.01
CA GLY A 39 7.93 -10.93 8.42
C GLY A 39 9.24 -11.41 7.79
N ALA A 40 9.90 -10.57 6.99
CA ALA A 40 11.20 -10.87 6.40
C ALA A 40 12.28 -11.14 7.47
N LYS A 41 12.28 -10.36 8.56
CA LYS A 41 13.21 -10.58 9.69
C LYS A 41 12.93 -11.89 10.42
N ALA A 42 11.66 -12.23 10.64
CA ALA A 42 11.27 -13.50 11.24
C ALA A 42 11.70 -14.67 10.35
N PHE A 43 11.41 -14.58 9.05
CA PHE A 43 11.79 -15.59 8.07
C PHE A 43 13.31 -15.79 8.00
N TYR A 44 14.09 -14.70 7.95
CA TYR A 44 15.55 -14.77 8.05
C TYR A 44 16.02 -15.53 9.31
N LYS A 45 15.44 -15.23 10.48
CA LYS A 45 15.78 -15.94 11.72
C LYS A 45 15.46 -17.43 11.62
N THR A 46 14.32 -17.79 11.05
CA THR A 46 13.93 -19.18 10.82
C THR A 46 14.93 -19.88 9.89
N LEU A 47 15.33 -19.25 8.79
CA LEU A 47 16.33 -19.82 7.87
C LEU A 47 17.68 -20.05 8.58
N ARG A 48 18.12 -19.09 9.39
CA ARG A 48 19.34 -19.23 10.21
C ARG A 48 19.24 -20.35 11.24
N ALA A 49 18.08 -20.50 11.89
CA ALA A 49 17.83 -21.56 12.86
C ALA A 49 17.87 -22.97 12.22
N ASN A 50 17.53 -23.07 10.94
CA ASN A 50 17.61 -24.31 10.15
C ASN A 50 19.00 -24.55 9.51
N GLY A 51 20.02 -23.77 9.89
CA GLY A 51 21.40 -23.99 9.45
C GLY A 51 21.78 -23.34 8.13
N ILE A 52 20.93 -22.49 7.55
CA ILE A 52 21.25 -21.81 6.28
C ILE A 52 22.35 -20.74 6.52
N PRO A 53 23.38 -20.68 5.66
CA PRO A 53 24.41 -19.64 5.70
C PRO A 53 23.81 -18.23 5.70
N GLN A 54 24.52 -17.29 6.32
CA GLN A 54 24.01 -15.94 6.55
C GLN A 54 23.72 -15.20 5.25
N GLU A 55 24.57 -15.36 4.24
CA GLU A 55 24.42 -14.72 2.94
C GLU A 55 23.19 -15.24 2.20
N ASP A 56 23.04 -16.56 2.14
CA ASP A 56 21.90 -17.21 1.48
C ASP A 56 20.59 -16.87 2.18
N ALA A 57 20.54 -16.98 3.51
CA ALA A 57 19.35 -16.64 4.29
C ALA A 57 18.92 -15.19 4.07
N ARG A 58 19.89 -14.27 3.92
CA ARG A 58 19.61 -12.86 3.62
C ARG A 58 19.04 -12.68 2.22
N GLN A 59 19.63 -13.31 1.20
CA GLN A 59 19.14 -13.21 -0.17
C GLN A 59 17.74 -13.79 -0.30
N ILE A 60 17.48 -14.96 0.30
CA ILE A 60 16.18 -15.62 0.31
C ILE A 60 15.14 -14.74 1.02
N ALA A 61 15.47 -14.17 2.18
CA ALA A 61 14.55 -13.28 2.90
C ALA A 61 14.24 -11.99 2.12
N ILE A 62 15.21 -11.43 1.40
CA ILE A 62 14.99 -10.28 0.52
C ILE A 62 14.12 -10.67 -0.67
N ALA A 63 14.40 -11.79 -1.32
CA ALA A 63 13.61 -12.29 -2.45
C ALA A 63 12.15 -12.54 -2.05
N PHE A 64 11.93 -13.08 -0.86
CA PHE A 64 10.59 -13.26 -0.28
C PHE A 64 9.86 -11.93 -0.04
N ALA A 65 10.56 -10.91 0.48
CA ALA A 65 9.96 -9.61 0.81
C ALA A 65 9.75 -8.70 -0.39
N LYS A 66 10.56 -8.85 -1.44
CA LYS A 66 10.57 -8.02 -2.65
C LYS A 66 9.19 -7.88 -3.33
N PRO A 67 8.46 -8.95 -3.66
CA PRO A 67 7.15 -8.82 -4.31
C PRO A 67 6.16 -8.06 -3.43
N ALA A 68 6.16 -8.29 -2.12
CA ALA A 68 5.28 -7.58 -1.20
C ALA A 68 5.60 -6.07 -1.14
N TRP A 69 6.88 -5.69 -1.19
CA TRP A 69 7.29 -4.27 -1.26
C TRP A 69 6.91 -3.61 -2.59
N GLU A 70 7.00 -4.34 -3.69
CA GLU A 70 6.60 -3.86 -5.02
C GLU A 70 5.10 -3.59 -5.08
N VAL A 71 4.28 -4.50 -4.54
CA VAL A 71 2.83 -4.33 -4.42
C VAL A 71 2.47 -3.14 -3.53
N LEU A 72 3.13 -3.01 -2.37
CA LEU A 72 2.96 -1.89 -1.43
C LEU A 72 3.67 -0.59 -1.89
N SER A 73 4.07 -0.51 -3.15
CA SER A 73 4.53 0.74 -3.75
C SER A 73 3.36 1.51 -4.34
N ILE A 74 3.47 2.84 -4.39
CA ILE A 74 2.44 3.69 -5.01
C ILE A 74 2.14 3.20 -6.44
N ARG A 75 3.19 2.85 -7.19
CA ARG A 75 3.07 2.30 -8.55
C ARG A 75 2.41 0.92 -8.57
N GLY A 76 2.72 0.06 -7.60
CA GLY A 76 2.09 -1.26 -7.44
C GLY A 76 0.60 -1.17 -7.14
N ILE A 77 0.20 -0.24 -6.27
CA ILE A 77 -1.21 0.03 -5.98
C ILE A 77 -1.91 0.59 -7.21
N MET A 78 -1.33 1.58 -7.89
CA MET A 78 -1.94 2.14 -9.10
C MET A 78 -2.12 1.07 -10.19
N ARG A 79 -1.18 0.12 -10.29
CA ARG A 79 -1.31 -1.04 -11.18
C ARG A 79 -2.44 -1.96 -10.73
N MET A 80 -2.54 -2.28 -9.44
CA MET A 80 -3.66 -3.09 -8.91
C MET A 80 -5.01 -2.43 -9.16
N VAL A 81 -5.14 -1.13 -8.87
CA VAL A 81 -6.38 -0.37 -9.09
C VAL A 81 -6.75 -0.40 -10.58
N ARG A 82 -5.79 -0.17 -11.49
CA ARG A 82 -6.03 -0.24 -12.93
C ARG A 82 -6.49 -1.63 -13.39
N ASN A 83 -5.84 -2.69 -12.89
CA ASN A 83 -6.24 -4.06 -13.22
C ASN A 83 -7.63 -4.39 -12.69
N LEU A 84 -8.00 -3.87 -11.51
CA LEU A 84 -9.35 -4.05 -10.94
C LEU A 84 -10.43 -3.29 -11.73
N ASP A 85 -10.11 -2.11 -12.27
CA ASP A 85 -11.02 -1.35 -13.15
C ASP A 85 -11.20 -2.04 -14.52
N GLU A 86 -10.14 -2.63 -15.08
CA GLU A 86 -10.21 -3.37 -16.36
C GLU A 86 -11.03 -4.67 -16.24
N ASP A 87 -10.98 -5.36 -15.10
CA ASP A 87 -11.68 -6.64 -14.89
C ASP A 87 -13.17 -6.52 -14.53
N SER A 88 -13.71 -5.30 -14.33
CA SER A 88 -15.14 -4.93 -14.14
C SER A 88 -16.17 -6.05 -13.81
N ASN A 89 -15.79 -6.91 -12.87
CA ASN A 89 -16.60 -7.79 -12.05
C ASN A 89 -16.17 -7.53 -10.61
N ILE A 90 -16.21 -6.25 -10.21
CA ILE A 90 -16.08 -5.87 -8.81
C ILE A 90 -17.41 -6.26 -8.18
N PRO A 91 -17.52 -7.32 -7.36
CA PRO A 91 -18.73 -7.51 -6.57
C PRO A 91 -18.85 -6.26 -5.70
N MET A 92 -19.90 -5.47 -5.94
CA MET A 92 -20.24 -4.34 -5.08
C MET A 92 -20.30 -4.85 -3.65
N MET A 93 -19.32 -4.48 -2.82
CA MET A 93 -19.43 -4.72 -1.40
C MET A 93 -20.70 -4.01 -0.92
N PRO A 94 -21.59 -4.69 -0.19
CA PRO A 94 -22.89 -4.17 0.19
C PRO A 94 -22.72 -3.19 1.35
N PHE A 95 -22.18 -2.01 1.06
CA PHE A 95 -22.36 -0.85 1.93
C PHE A 95 -23.33 0.08 1.22
N GLY A 96 -24.61 -0.30 1.35
CA GLY A 96 -25.73 0.60 1.11
C GLY A 96 -25.66 1.79 2.08
N LEU A 97 -26.12 2.93 1.57
CA LEU A 97 -26.52 4.10 2.33
C LEU A 97 -27.46 3.72 3.47
#